data_AF-A0A845FM90-F1
#
_entry.id   AF-A0A845FM90-F1
#
_cell.length_a   1.000
_cell.length_b   1.000
_cell.length_c   1.000
_cell.angle_alpha   90.00
_cell.angle_beta   90.00
_cell.angle_gamma   90.00
#
_symmetry.space_group_name_H-M   'P 1'
#
loop_
_entity.id
_entity.type
_entity.pdbx_description
1 polymer ?
#
loop_
_entity_poly.entity_id
_entity_poly.type
_entity_poly.pdbx_seq_one_letter_code
_entity_poly.pdbx_strand_id
1 'polypeptide(L)'
;MSKNLSQSELNVLQENLDLFSAAAPAPAAPEQKAPDTAAAAERAAAPEPKPRRPIIQRDKSRSGNPRQATAAIRSRKQAPAQKQQEATSETAPCDQQATAIGPAAPAPASTTAATAAIDGSSNYSASGRQILGVRSSSAVQAREWLSGQGISIENYAIEKRDPALRNLAEALLDRGVEYRIEGRALEWFLVSSEQPSSELLLLPGVEVAFSVDWFESRKAHIRRLKGGDYIDACGAIADHLPLRQRQPETPAPA
;
A
#
# COMPACT_ATOMS: atom_id res chain seq x y z
N MET A 1 -5.33 -33.64 -27.14
CA MET A 1 -6.79 -33.37 -27.08
C MET A 1 -6.98 -31.88 -26.87
N SER A 2 -7.33 -31.14 -27.92
CA SER A 2 -7.57 -29.71 -27.83
C SER A 2 -8.97 -29.48 -27.30
N LYS A 3 -9.10 -28.80 -26.15
CA LYS A 3 -10.41 -28.38 -25.64
C LYS A 3 -10.86 -27.16 -26.43
N ASN A 4 -12.03 -27.24 -27.07
CA ASN A 4 -12.65 -26.09 -27.70
C ASN A 4 -13.11 -25.13 -26.60
N LEU A 5 -12.71 -23.86 -26.72
CA LEU A 5 -13.13 -22.78 -25.83
C LEU A 5 -14.62 -22.52 -26.00
N SER A 6 -15.28 -22.18 -24.89
CA SER A 6 -16.67 -21.74 -24.89
C SER A 6 -16.81 -20.33 -25.49
N GLN A 7 -17.98 -20.00 -26.02
CA GLN A 7 -18.27 -18.68 -26.59
C GLN A 7 -18.04 -17.54 -25.58
N SER A 8 -18.30 -17.80 -24.29
CA SER A 8 -18.04 -16.85 -23.21
C SER A 8 -16.55 -16.58 -23.00
N GLU A 9 -15.69 -17.60 -23.12
CA GLU A 9 -14.25 -17.44 -23.00
C GLU A 9 -13.67 -16.68 -24.20
N LEU A 10 -14.22 -16.91 -25.41
CA LEU A 10 -13.85 -16.14 -26.60
C LEU A 10 -14.21 -14.66 -26.45
N ASN A 11 -15.38 -14.32 -25.90
CA ASN A 11 -15.76 -12.92 -25.68
C ASN A 11 -14.87 -12.22 -24.65
N VAL A 12 -14.49 -12.90 -23.56
CA VAL A 12 -13.56 -12.33 -22.55
C VAL A 12 -12.17 -12.09 -23.14
N LEU A 13 -11.71 -12.97 -24.03
CA LEU A 13 -10.43 -12.76 -24.72
C LEU A 13 -10.50 -11.58 -25.70
N GLN A 14 -11.63 -11.39 -26.38
CA GLN A 14 -11.85 -10.26 -27.29
C GLN A 14 -11.87 -8.91 -26.55
N GLU A 15 -12.60 -8.82 -25.43
CA GLU A 15 -12.67 -7.58 -24.63
C GLU A 15 -11.31 -7.19 -24.03
N ASN A 16 -10.51 -8.18 -23.61
CA ASN A 16 -9.15 -7.91 -23.14
C ASN A 16 -8.25 -7.42 -24.29
N LEU A 17 -8.40 -7.96 -25.50
CA LEU A 17 -7.59 -7.53 -26.65
C LEU A 17 -7.84 -6.05 -27.01
N ASP A 18 -9.11 -5.61 -26.96
CA ASP A 18 -9.47 -4.21 -27.22
C ASP A 18 -8.96 -3.26 -26.13
N LEU A 19 -8.85 -3.72 -24.89
CA LEU A 19 -8.28 -2.93 -23.79
C LEU A 19 -6.78 -2.62 -24.00
N PHE A 20 -6.05 -3.49 -24.71
CA PHE A 20 -4.63 -3.31 -25.02
C PHE A 20 -4.36 -2.65 -26.38
N SER A 21 -5.35 -2.58 -27.29
CA SER A 21 -5.18 -1.96 -28.61
C SER A 21 -5.37 -0.43 -28.61
N ALA A 22 -5.99 0.12 -27.56
CA ALA A 22 -6.37 1.54 -27.51
C ALA A 22 -5.24 2.54 -27.15
N ALA A 23 -3.99 2.09 -26.95
CA ALA A 23 -2.93 2.97 -26.46
C ALA A 23 -1.57 2.76 -27.15
N ALA A 24 -1.52 3.01 -28.46
CA ALA A 24 -0.28 3.44 -29.10
C ALA A 24 -0.52 4.83 -29.72
N PRO A 25 -0.16 5.94 -29.04
CA PRO A 25 -0.07 7.22 -29.72
C PRO A 25 0.93 7.08 -30.87
N ALA A 26 0.49 7.45 -32.07
CA ALA A 26 1.30 7.40 -33.28
C ALA A 26 2.66 8.08 -33.02
N PRO A 27 3.80 7.48 -33.43
CA PRO A 27 5.09 8.11 -33.27
C PRO A 27 5.10 9.44 -34.03
N ALA A 28 5.34 10.52 -33.29
CA ALA A 28 5.57 11.83 -33.87
C ALA A 28 6.75 11.74 -34.84
N ALA A 29 6.53 12.19 -36.06
CA ALA A 29 7.53 12.22 -37.12
C ALA A 29 8.77 13.01 -36.66
N PRO A 30 9.99 12.56 -37.01
CA PRO A 30 11.21 13.26 -36.63
C PRO A 30 11.30 14.61 -37.35
N GLU A 31 11.33 15.70 -36.58
CA GLU A 31 11.71 17.03 -37.06
C GLU A 31 13.16 16.98 -37.55
N GLN A 32 13.32 17.08 -38.87
CA GLN A 32 14.61 17.30 -39.52
C GLN A 32 15.11 18.72 -39.19
N LYS A 33 16.17 18.79 -38.38
CA LYS A 33 16.91 20.01 -38.08
C LYS A 33 17.76 20.39 -39.30
N ALA A 34 17.35 21.42 -40.04
CA ALA A 34 18.16 22.01 -41.10
C ALA A 34 19.26 22.93 -40.51
N PRO A 35 20.45 23.00 -41.12
CA PRO A 35 21.54 23.87 -40.66
C PRO A 35 21.37 25.32 -41.14
N ASP A 36 21.91 26.23 -40.34
CA ASP A 36 21.94 27.67 -40.55
C ASP A 36 22.47 28.09 -41.92
N THR A 37 21.74 28.98 -42.59
CA THR A 37 22.34 29.90 -43.56
C THR A 37 21.59 31.23 -43.55
N ALA A 38 22.37 32.30 -43.44
CA ALA A 38 21.93 33.66 -43.30
C ALA A 38 21.29 34.23 -44.58
N ALA A 39 20.55 35.32 -44.35
CA ALA A 39 20.25 36.44 -45.24
C ALA A 39 18.86 36.53 -45.89
N ALA A 40 18.40 37.78 -45.88
CA ALA A 40 17.41 38.42 -46.74
C ALA A 40 15.92 38.27 -46.38
N ALA A 41 15.39 39.42 -46.00
CA ALA A 41 14.00 39.83 -45.94
C ALA A 41 13.13 39.30 -47.08
N GLU A 42 11.94 38.78 -46.75
CA GLU A 42 10.73 39.08 -47.50
C GLU A 42 9.48 38.85 -46.63
N ARG A 43 8.59 39.84 -46.60
CA ARG A 43 7.25 39.75 -46.01
C ARG A 43 6.45 38.72 -46.80
N ALA A 44 6.09 37.60 -46.19
CA ALA A 44 5.10 36.67 -46.74
C ALA A 44 3.98 36.42 -45.72
N ALA A 45 2.78 36.31 -46.27
CA ALA A 45 1.49 36.46 -45.63
C ALA A 45 1.19 35.46 -44.50
N ALA A 46 0.40 35.94 -43.54
CA ALA A 46 -0.15 35.15 -42.44
C ALA A 46 -0.98 33.97 -42.97
N PRO A 47 -0.76 32.74 -42.47
CA PRO A 47 -1.59 31.60 -42.84
C PRO A 47 -2.99 31.72 -42.21
N GLU A 48 -4.00 31.54 -43.04
CA GLU A 48 -5.41 31.57 -42.64
C GLU A 48 -5.72 30.55 -41.52
N PRO A 49 -6.54 30.94 -40.53
CA PRO A 49 -6.97 30.04 -39.47
C PRO A 49 -7.90 28.96 -40.02
N LYS A 50 -7.50 27.69 -39.87
CA LYS A 50 -8.32 26.53 -40.22
C LYS A 50 -9.68 26.58 -39.48
N PRO A 51 -10.81 26.27 -40.15
CA PRO A 51 -12.13 26.28 -39.54
C PRO A 51 -12.22 25.22 -38.44
N ARG A 52 -12.52 25.66 -37.22
CA ARG A 52 -12.81 24.80 -36.07
C ARG A 52 -14.04 23.96 -36.40
N ARG A 53 -13.89 22.63 -36.31
CA ARG A 53 -15.02 21.70 -36.41
C ARG A 53 -16.04 22.01 -35.30
N PRO A 54 -17.34 21.93 -35.59
CA PRO A 54 -18.37 22.18 -34.59
C PRO A 54 -18.28 21.13 -33.47
N ILE A 55 -18.16 21.62 -32.24
CA ILE A 55 -18.31 20.83 -31.03
C ILE A 55 -19.77 20.39 -30.97
N ILE A 56 -20.02 19.11 -31.23
CA ILE A 56 -21.31 18.48 -30.96
C ILE A 56 -21.45 18.43 -29.44
N GLN A 57 -22.15 19.43 -28.87
CA GLN A 57 -22.64 19.38 -27.51
C GLN A 57 -23.64 18.22 -27.43
N ARG A 58 -23.20 17.08 -26.89
CA ARG A 58 -24.13 16.06 -26.42
C ARG A 58 -24.76 16.57 -25.13
N ASP A 59 -25.98 17.07 -25.26
CA ASP A 59 -26.92 17.26 -24.16
C ASP A 59 -26.97 16.00 -23.29
N LYS A 60 -26.36 16.07 -22.10
CA LYS A 60 -26.63 15.13 -21.01
C LYS A 60 -27.82 15.65 -20.20
N SER A 61 -28.95 15.78 -20.87
CA SER A 61 -30.26 15.88 -20.24
C SER A 61 -30.69 14.49 -19.78
N ARG A 62 -30.16 14.03 -18.65
CA ARG A 62 -30.79 12.94 -17.89
C ARG A 62 -30.75 13.23 -16.39
N SER A 63 -31.49 14.29 -16.04
CA SER A 63 -32.15 14.41 -14.75
C SER A 63 -33.11 13.24 -14.60
N GLY A 64 -32.65 12.18 -13.95
CA GLY A 64 -33.48 11.08 -13.45
C GLY A 64 -33.37 11.07 -11.94
N ASN A 65 -34.31 11.74 -11.28
CA ASN A 65 -34.60 11.61 -9.86
C ASN A 65 -35.16 10.19 -9.61
N PRO A 66 -34.67 9.42 -8.62
CA PRO A 66 -35.48 8.40 -7.98
C PRO A 66 -35.59 8.73 -6.49
N ARG A 67 -36.33 9.80 -6.18
CA ARG A 67 -37.05 9.87 -4.91
C ARG A 67 -38.45 9.30 -5.17
N GLN A 68 -38.84 8.38 -4.31
CA GLN A 68 -40.20 7.84 -4.09
C GLN A 68 -40.56 6.52 -4.80
N ALA A 69 -40.33 5.42 -4.08
CA ALA A 69 -41.32 4.37 -3.87
C ALA A 69 -41.06 3.80 -2.46
N THR A 70 -41.63 4.40 -1.41
CA THR A 70 -42.84 3.93 -0.71
C THR A 70 -42.95 2.42 -0.51
N ALA A 71 -42.78 2.04 0.76
CA ALA A 71 -43.71 1.25 1.55
C ALA A 71 -43.74 -0.28 1.43
N ALA A 72 -43.78 -0.86 2.65
CA ALA A 72 -44.42 -2.12 3.03
C ALA A 72 -43.66 -3.43 2.77
N ILE A 73 -42.83 -3.84 3.75
CA ILE A 73 -42.90 -5.21 4.26
C ILE A 73 -42.99 -5.16 5.79
N ARG A 74 -44.23 -5.36 6.25
CA ARG A 74 -44.64 -5.61 7.62
C ARG A 74 -44.05 -6.93 8.11
N SER A 75 -43.56 -6.88 9.36
CA SER A 75 -43.97 -7.72 10.49
C SER A 75 -43.99 -9.25 10.37
N ARG A 76 -43.67 -9.87 11.52
CA ARG A 76 -44.08 -11.22 12.00
C ARG A 76 -43.07 -12.36 11.77
N LYS A 77 -42.21 -12.60 12.76
CA LYS A 77 -42.37 -13.80 13.63
C LYS A 77 -41.59 -13.69 14.93
N GLN A 78 -42.35 -13.65 16.02
CA GLN A 78 -41.92 -13.90 17.39
C GLN A 78 -41.58 -15.38 17.57
N ALA A 79 -40.54 -15.65 18.38
CA ALA A 79 -40.36 -16.65 19.46
C ALA A 79 -40.75 -18.15 19.21
N PRO A 80 -40.10 -19.15 19.86
CA PRO A 80 -39.89 -19.29 21.32
C PRO A 80 -38.40 -19.53 21.69
N ALA A 81 -37.89 -19.11 22.85
CA ALA A 81 -38.11 -19.60 24.22
C ALA A 81 -37.69 -21.07 24.46
N GLN A 82 -36.81 -21.22 25.46
CA GLN A 82 -36.48 -22.43 26.24
C GLN A 82 -35.60 -23.52 25.60
N LYS A 83 -34.36 -23.61 26.10
CA LYS A 83 -33.98 -24.77 26.92
C LYS A 83 -32.82 -24.43 27.86
N GLN A 84 -33.18 -24.35 29.14
CA GLN A 84 -32.25 -24.48 30.26
C GLN A 84 -31.62 -25.87 30.21
N GLN A 85 -30.32 -25.95 30.40
CA GLN A 85 -29.69 -27.12 31.02
C GLN A 85 -28.78 -26.60 32.14
N GLU A 86 -29.40 -26.52 33.31
CA GLU A 86 -28.72 -26.77 34.57
C GLU A 86 -28.21 -28.22 34.57
N ALA A 87 -26.93 -28.39 34.82
CA ALA A 87 -26.39 -29.64 35.34
C ALA A 87 -25.47 -29.25 36.51
N THR A 88 -26.09 -29.32 37.68
CA THR A 88 -25.48 -29.48 38.99
C THR A 88 -24.55 -30.69 39.03
N SER A 89 -23.35 -30.50 39.55
CA SER A 89 -22.61 -31.48 40.34
C SER A 89 -21.39 -30.78 40.91
N GLU A 90 -20.89 -31.04 42.11
CA GLU A 90 -21.38 -31.72 43.30
C GLU A 90 -20.32 -31.35 44.34
N THR A 91 -20.77 -30.92 45.51
CA THR A 91 -19.91 -30.59 46.64
C THR A 91 -19.36 -31.89 47.24
N ALA A 92 -18.04 -31.96 47.42
CA ALA A 92 -17.43 -32.87 48.39
C ALA A 92 -16.53 -32.06 49.33
N PRO A 93 -16.79 -32.08 50.66
CA PRO A 93 -15.83 -31.70 51.68
C PRO A 93 -15.18 -32.97 52.27
N CYS A 94 -13.88 -32.97 52.52
CA CYS A 94 -13.31 -33.72 53.65
C CYS A 94 -11.80 -33.48 53.83
N ASP A 95 -11.47 -32.97 55.00
CA ASP A 95 -10.35 -33.34 55.87
C ASP A 95 -8.89 -33.32 55.36
N GLN A 96 -8.20 -32.30 55.89
CA GLN A 96 -7.01 -32.42 56.74
C GLN A 96 -6.32 -33.79 56.77
N GLN A 97 -5.07 -33.83 56.32
CA GLN A 97 -4.00 -34.43 57.12
C GLN A 97 -2.66 -33.75 56.81
N ALA A 98 -2.04 -33.25 57.88
CA ALA A 98 -0.68 -32.78 57.93
C ALA A 98 0.27 -33.98 57.91
N THR A 99 1.29 -33.99 57.04
CA THR A 99 2.65 -34.45 57.39
C THR A 99 3.67 -34.10 56.30
N ALA A 100 4.89 -33.85 56.79
CA ALA A 100 6.17 -33.92 56.11
C ALA A 100 6.60 -32.73 55.21
N ILE A 101 7.40 -31.89 55.83
CA ILE A 101 8.44 -31.05 55.23
C ILE A 101 9.28 -31.91 54.26
N GLY A 102 9.25 -31.57 52.97
CA GLY A 102 10.13 -32.11 51.93
C GLY A 102 10.63 -30.97 51.04
N PRO A 103 11.94 -30.82 50.80
CA PRO A 103 12.49 -29.70 50.05
C PRO A 103 12.31 -29.86 48.53
N ALA A 104 12.21 -28.72 47.85
CA ALA A 104 12.34 -28.49 46.41
C ALA A 104 11.17 -28.95 45.52
N ALA A 105 10.14 -28.12 45.48
CA ALA A 105 9.17 -28.06 44.40
C ALA A 105 9.82 -27.59 43.08
N PRO A 106 9.68 -28.30 41.95
CA PRO A 106 9.82 -27.69 40.64
C PRO A 106 8.58 -26.83 40.38
N ALA A 107 8.79 -25.52 40.23
CA ALA A 107 7.76 -24.53 39.97
C ALA A 107 6.91 -24.90 38.73
N PRO A 108 5.60 -24.56 38.72
CA PRO A 108 4.78 -24.71 37.53
C PRO A 108 5.37 -23.88 36.41
N ALA A 109 5.64 -24.52 35.28
CA ALA A 109 6.13 -23.89 34.07
C ALA A 109 5.21 -22.72 33.71
N SER A 110 5.68 -21.51 34.03
CA SER A 110 5.17 -20.27 33.47
C SER A 110 5.08 -20.50 31.96
N THR A 111 3.86 -20.49 31.45
CA THR A 111 3.63 -20.27 30.03
C THR A 111 4.17 -18.88 29.77
N THR A 112 5.44 -18.82 29.39
CA THR A 112 6.12 -17.63 28.93
C THR A 112 5.32 -17.17 27.74
N ALA A 113 4.43 -16.21 27.97
CA ALA A 113 3.90 -15.37 26.93
C ALA A 113 5.12 -14.98 26.10
N ALA A 114 5.10 -15.39 24.83
CA ALA A 114 6.10 -15.07 23.85
C ALA A 114 6.05 -13.57 23.59
N THR A 115 6.49 -12.79 24.58
CA THR A 115 7.09 -11.49 24.38
C THR A 115 8.41 -11.80 23.69
N ALA A 116 8.30 -12.17 22.40
CA ALA A 116 9.43 -12.14 21.49
C ALA A 116 9.95 -10.71 21.61
N ALA A 117 11.05 -10.55 22.34
CA ALA A 117 11.79 -9.32 22.36
C ALA A 117 11.96 -8.94 20.90
N ILE A 118 11.27 -7.88 20.51
CA ILE A 118 11.36 -7.29 19.20
C ILE A 118 12.75 -6.68 19.18
N ASP A 119 13.75 -7.52 18.91
CA ASP A 119 15.12 -7.10 18.71
C ASP A 119 15.07 -6.18 17.48
N GLY A 120 15.04 -4.87 17.73
CA GLY A 120 15.03 -3.83 16.70
C GLY A 120 16.25 -3.90 15.76
N SER A 121 17.22 -4.77 16.09
CA SER A 121 18.38 -5.10 15.25
C SER A 121 18.03 -5.98 14.04
N SER A 122 16.92 -6.75 14.07
CA SER A 122 16.55 -7.65 12.96
C SER A 122 15.87 -6.95 11.77
N ASN A 123 15.56 -5.66 11.87
CA ASN A 123 14.88 -4.94 10.78
C ASN A 123 15.80 -4.77 9.55
N TYR A 124 17.11 -4.86 9.76
CA TYR A 124 18.15 -4.69 8.75
C TYR A 124 18.67 -6.06 8.31
N SER A 125 18.17 -6.57 7.18
CA SER A 125 18.88 -7.64 6.48
C SER A 125 20.12 -7.03 5.83
N ALA A 126 21.25 -7.75 5.91
CA ALA A 126 22.53 -7.29 5.37
C ALA A 126 22.49 -7.07 3.85
N SER A 127 21.60 -7.75 3.14
CA SER A 127 21.37 -7.60 1.70
C SER A 127 20.04 -8.26 1.29
N GLY A 128 19.50 -7.87 0.14
CA GLY A 128 18.35 -8.54 -0.48
C GLY A 128 17.22 -7.59 -0.90
N ARG A 129 15.99 -8.13 -0.90
CA ARG A 129 14.78 -7.41 -1.29
C ARG A 129 14.29 -6.49 -0.18
N GLN A 130 14.07 -5.23 -0.52
CA GLN A 130 13.75 -4.17 0.42
C GLN A 130 12.61 -3.30 -0.11
N ILE A 131 11.85 -2.74 0.81
CA ILE A 131 10.80 -1.77 0.52
C ILE A 131 11.32 -0.39 0.91
N LEU A 132 11.26 0.55 -0.04
CA LEU A 132 11.68 1.93 0.14
C LEU A 132 10.50 2.88 -0.03
N GLY A 133 10.37 3.83 0.89
CA GLY A 133 9.55 5.03 0.75
C GLY A 133 10.45 6.21 0.34
N VAL A 134 10.31 6.67 -0.90
CA VAL A 134 11.14 7.74 -1.49
C VAL A 134 10.29 8.96 -1.78
N ARG A 135 10.73 10.13 -1.33
CA ARG A 135 10.10 11.40 -1.67
C ARG A 135 10.54 11.87 -3.05
N SER A 136 9.56 12.07 -3.93
CA SER A 136 9.82 12.62 -5.25
C SER A 136 8.60 13.36 -5.80
N SER A 137 8.82 14.19 -6.82
CA SER A 137 7.72 14.84 -7.55
C SER A 137 6.95 13.86 -8.44
N SER A 138 7.61 12.77 -8.85
CA SER A 138 7.06 11.74 -9.73
C SER A 138 7.77 10.40 -9.50
N ALA A 139 7.03 9.30 -9.58
CA ALA A 139 7.59 7.95 -9.51
C ALA A 139 8.68 7.70 -10.58
N VAL A 140 8.57 8.34 -11.75
CA VAL A 140 9.58 8.24 -12.83
C VAL A 140 10.91 8.87 -12.41
N GLN A 141 10.86 10.06 -11.80
CA GLN A 141 12.06 10.75 -11.32
C GLN A 141 12.73 9.99 -10.17
N ALA A 142 11.94 9.45 -9.23
CA ALA A 142 12.47 8.58 -8.17
C ALA A 142 13.15 7.34 -8.75
N ARG A 143 12.56 6.72 -9.78
CA ARG A 143 13.11 5.55 -10.45
C ARG A 143 14.46 5.85 -11.12
N GLU A 144 14.54 6.94 -11.88
CA GLU A 144 15.79 7.36 -12.53
C GLU A 144 16.88 7.66 -11.50
N TRP A 145 16.52 8.37 -10.42
CA TRP A 145 17.45 8.69 -9.34
C TRP A 145 17.99 7.44 -8.62
N LEU A 146 17.11 6.51 -8.23
CA LEU A 146 17.49 5.23 -7.61
C LEU A 146 18.36 4.38 -8.56
N SER A 147 18.04 4.35 -9.85
CA SER A 147 18.84 3.64 -10.86
C SER A 147 20.25 4.23 -10.98
N GLY A 148 20.37 5.57 -10.88
CA GLY A 148 21.67 6.26 -10.86
C GLY A 148 22.53 5.95 -9.63
N GLN A 149 21.92 5.50 -8.52
CA GLN A 149 22.63 5.01 -7.33
C GLN A 149 23.01 3.51 -7.44
N GLY A 150 22.70 2.85 -8.57
CA GLY A 150 22.94 1.41 -8.74
C GLY A 150 21.92 0.52 -8.03
N ILE A 151 20.77 1.05 -7.60
CA ILE A 151 19.72 0.28 -6.93
C ILE A 151 18.79 -0.32 -8.00
N SER A 152 18.65 -1.65 -7.98
CA SER A 152 17.78 -2.37 -8.93
C SER A 152 16.32 -2.30 -8.46
N ILE A 153 15.45 -1.73 -9.29
CA ILE A 153 14.03 -1.56 -8.97
C ILE A 153 13.23 -2.68 -9.61
N GLU A 154 12.55 -3.46 -8.79
CA GLU A 154 11.74 -4.58 -9.27
C GLU A 154 10.30 -4.15 -9.54
N ASN A 155 9.73 -3.32 -8.65
CA ASN A 155 8.35 -2.88 -8.76
C ASN A 155 8.17 -1.50 -8.10
N TYR A 156 7.15 -0.77 -8.52
CA TYR A 156 6.77 0.53 -8.00
C TYR A 156 5.27 0.56 -7.70
N ALA A 157 4.83 1.52 -6.89
CA ALA A 157 3.44 1.65 -6.46
C ALA A 157 2.90 0.39 -5.77
N ILE A 158 3.74 -0.24 -4.94
CA ILE A 158 3.42 -1.50 -4.25
C ILE A 158 2.32 -1.33 -3.20
N GLU A 159 2.11 -0.13 -2.67
CA GLU A 159 1.03 0.22 -1.76
C GLU A 159 -0.36 0.04 -2.39
N LYS A 160 -0.46 0.09 -3.73
CA LYS A 160 -1.73 -0.19 -4.43
C LYS A 160 -2.05 -1.67 -4.49
N ARG A 161 -1.04 -2.53 -4.38
CA ARG A 161 -1.17 -3.99 -4.49
C ARG A 161 -1.28 -4.66 -3.12
N ASP A 162 -0.62 -4.11 -2.11
CA ASP A 162 -0.61 -4.65 -0.76
C ASP A 162 -1.42 -3.77 0.22
N PRO A 163 -2.59 -4.23 0.69
CA PRO A 163 -3.41 -3.45 1.62
C PRO A 163 -2.75 -3.23 2.98
N ALA A 164 -1.87 -4.14 3.43
CA ALA A 164 -1.15 -3.97 4.69
C ALA A 164 -0.17 -2.79 4.60
N LEU A 165 0.51 -2.67 3.46
CA LEU A 165 1.44 -1.58 3.21
C LEU A 165 0.72 -0.24 3.04
N ARG A 166 -0.45 -0.24 2.40
CA ARG A 166 -1.30 0.96 2.34
C ARG A 166 -1.68 1.46 3.74
N ASN A 167 -2.19 0.59 4.59
CA ASN A 167 -2.59 0.95 5.94
C ASN A 167 -1.38 1.35 6.80
N LEU A 168 -0.22 0.73 6.57
CA LEU A 168 1.04 1.14 7.19
C LEU A 168 1.42 2.57 6.78
N ALA A 169 1.27 2.93 5.49
CA ALA A 169 1.54 4.28 5.01
C ALA A 169 0.56 5.32 5.61
N GLU A 170 -0.71 4.96 5.78
CA GLU A 170 -1.70 5.79 6.48
C GLU A 170 -1.33 5.97 7.96
N ALA A 171 -0.92 4.90 8.65
CA ALA A 171 -0.47 5.00 10.04
C ALA A 171 0.82 5.84 10.21
N LEU A 172 1.73 5.81 9.23
CA LEU A 172 2.90 6.69 9.21
C LEU A 172 2.51 8.16 9.09
N LEU A 173 1.48 8.46 8.29
CA LEU A 173 0.95 9.81 8.16
C LEU A 173 0.39 10.33 9.49
N ASP A 174 -0.34 9.50 10.22
CA ASP A 174 -0.88 9.85 11.54
C ASP A 174 0.23 10.13 12.58
N ARG A 175 1.44 9.62 12.34
CA ARG A 175 2.65 9.90 13.15
C ARG A 175 3.45 11.11 12.71
N GLY A 176 2.94 11.88 11.76
CA GLY A 176 3.60 13.09 11.28
C GLY A 176 4.53 12.87 10.08
N VAL A 177 4.55 11.69 9.47
CA VAL A 177 5.19 11.52 8.16
C VAL A 177 4.28 12.16 7.12
N GLU A 178 4.50 13.44 6.83
CA GLU A 178 3.69 14.17 5.85
C GLU A 178 3.70 13.46 4.49
N TYR A 179 2.51 13.30 3.88
CA TYR A 179 2.40 12.65 2.58
C TYR A 179 3.06 13.48 1.47
N ARG A 180 3.02 14.82 1.59
CA ARG A 180 3.60 15.77 0.64
C ARG A 180 4.39 16.84 1.37
N ILE A 181 5.68 16.91 1.08
CA ILE A 181 6.58 17.96 1.55
C ILE A 181 7.08 18.69 0.31
N GLU A 182 6.90 20.02 0.25
CA GLU A 182 7.33 20.83 -0.90
C GLU A 182 6.81 20.31 -2.26
N GLY A 183 5.59 19.74 -2.27
CA GLY A 183 5.00 19.15 -3.47
C GLY A 183 5.56 17.78 -3.87
N ARG A 184 6.44 17.16 -3.07
CA ARG A 184 7.00 15.82 -3.29
C ARG A 184 6.21 14.79 -2.48
N ALA A 185 5.59 13.83 -3.17
CA ALA A 185 4.85 12.75 -2.55
C ALA A 185 5.78 11.61 -2.10
N LEU A 186 5.36 10.83 -1.10
CA LEU A 186 6.03 9.59 -0.70
C LEU A 186 5.61 8.46 -1.65
N GLU A 187 6.55 8.01 -2.48
CA GLU A 187 6.37 6.94 -3.46
C GLU A 187 7.03 5.64 -2.95
N TRP A 188 6.35 4.49 -3.10
CA TRP A 188 6.83 3.22 -2.58
C TRP A 188 7.42 2.32 -3.68
N PHE A 189 8.60 1.78 -3.41
CA PHE A 189 9.36 0.93 -4.32
C PHE A 189 9.74 -0.38 -3.66
N LEU A 190 9.69 -1.46 -4.44
CA LEU A 190 10.32 -2.73 -4.12
C LEU A 190 11.64 -2.80 -4.89
N VAL A 191 12.74 -2.89 -4.16
CA VAL A 191 14.09 -2.86 -4.72
C VAL A 191 14.87 -4.10 -4.30
N SER A 192 15.84 -4.48 -5.13
CA SER A 192 16.89 -5.43 -4.79
C SER A 192 18.19 -4.66 -4.68
N SER A 193 18.75 -4.62 -3.47
CA SER A 193 20.01 -3.92 -3.19
C SER A 193 20.93 -4.81 -2.35
N GLU A 194 22.23 -4.72 -2.63
CA GLU A 194 23.27 -5.31 -1.79
C GLU A 194 23.49 -4.49 -0.51
N GLN A 195 23.12 -3.21 -0.51
CA GLN A 195 23.27 -2.32 0.65
C GLN A 195 22.20 -2.62 1.70
N PRO A 196 22.53 -2.62 3.00
CA PRO A 196 21.55 -2.79 4.07
C PRO A 196 20.58 -1.60 4.14
N SER A 197 19.38 -1.82 4.71
CA SER A 197 18.34 -0.77 4.78
C SER A 197 18.79 0.47 5.57
N SER A 198 19.73 0.30 6.51
CA SER A 198 20.32 1.40 7.29
C SER A 198 21.14 2.35 6.43
N GLU A 199 21.87 1.83 5.44
CA GLU A 199 22.64 2.65 4.49
C GLU A 199 21.71 3.37 3.51
N LEU A 200 20.65 2.69 3.04
CA LEU A 200 19.66 3.29 2.14
C LEU A 200 18.91 4.46 2.78
N LEU A 201 18.68 4.42 4.11
CA LEU A 201 18.08 5.54 4.86
C LEU A 201 18.96 6.79 4.88
N LEU A 202 20.29 6.65 4.66
CA LEU A 202 21.19 7.80 4.60
C LEU A 202 21.06 8.56 3.27
N LEU A 203 20.52 7.93 2.22
CA LEU A 203 20.37 8.56 0.91
C LEU A 203 19.36 9.73 0.97
N PRO A 204 19.63 10.86 0.31
CA PRO A 204 18.72 12.00 0.32
C PRO A 204 17.37 11.65 -0.33
N GLY A 205 16.27 11.97 0.33
CA GLY A 205 14.92 11.71 -0.16
C GLY A 205 14.35 10.32 0.18
N VAL A 206 15.16 9.38 0.68
CA VAL A 206 14.64 8.16 1.31
C VAL A 206 14.19 8.51 2.72
N GLU A 207 12.93 8.23 3.02
CA GLU A 207 12.31 8.48 4.34
C GLU A 207 12.20 7.22 5.17
N VAL A 208 11.91 6.10 4.50
CA VAL A 208 11.65 4.80 5.13
C VAL A 208 12.32 3.71 4.30
N ALA A 209 13.01 2.79 4.96
CA ALA A 209 13.57 1.59 4.34
C ALA A 209 13.49 0.42 5.31
N PHE A 210 13.03 -0.73 4.82
CA PHE A 210 13.02 -1.97 5.60
C PHE A 210 13.06 -3.20 4.67
N SER A 211 13.47 -4.34 5.23
CA SER A 211 13.51 -5.60 4.49
C SER A 211 12.11 -6.17 4.21
N VAL A 212 11.95 -6.83 3.06
CA VAL A 212 10.69 -7.49 2.68
C VAL A 212 10.37 -8.64 3.63
N ASP A 213 11.38 -9.42 4.03
CA ASP A 213 11.17 -10.58 4.91
C ASP A 213 10.65 -10.18 6.29
N TRP A 214 11.16 -9.08 6.84
CA TRP A 214 10.62 -8.50 8.06
C TRP A 214 9.15 -8.08 7.89
N PHE A 215 8.85 -7.39 6.80
CA PHE A 215 7.48 -6.93 6.54
C PHE A 215 6.51 -8.10 6.36
N GLU A 216 6.89 -9.14 5.62
CA GLU A 216 6.06 -10.34 5.43
C GLU A 216 5.86 -11.11 6.75
N SER A 217 6.87 -11.15 7.63
CA SER A 217 6.73 -11.72 8.97
C SER A 217 5.69 -10.96 9.81
N ARG A 218 5.74 -9.61 9.79
CA ARG A 218 4.75 -8.76 10.48
C ARG A 218 3.35 -8.90 9.87
N LYS A 219 3.28 -8.92 8.53
CA LYS A 219 2.04 -9.09 7.77
C LYS A 219 1.38 -10.44 8.06
N ALA A 220 2.16 -11.52 8.19
CA ALA A 220 1.65 -12.83 8.57
C ALA A 220 1.00 -12.82 9.96
N HIS A 221 1.55 -12.05 10.90
CA HIS A 221 1.02 -11.90 12.25
C HIS A 221 -0.35 -11.20 12.26
N ILE A 222 -0.51 -10.12 11.48
CA ILE A 222 -1.75 -9.33 11.45
C ILE A 222 -2.85 -9.91 10.54
N ARG A 223 -2.53 -10.89 9.68
CA ARG A 223 -3.46 -11.45 8.67
C ARG A 223 -4.77 -12.00 9.25
N ARG A 224 -4.80 -12.38 10.53
CA ARG A 224 -5.99 -12.92 11.20
C ARG A 224 -6.87 -11.85 11.84
N LEU A 225 -6.36 -10.64 12.00
CA LEU A 225 -7.08 -9.50 12.57
C LEU A 225 -8.06 -8.93 11.55
N LYS A 226 -9.12 -8.26 12.02
CA LYS A 226 -10.17 -7.69 11.17
C LYS A 226 -10.61 -6.33 11.71
N GLY A 227 -11.07 -5.46 10.83
CA GLY A 227 -11.64 -4.16 11.24
C GLY A 227 -10.60 -3.26 11.93
N GLY A 228 -11.00 -2.64 13.05
CA GLY A 228 -10.15 -1.74 13.82
C GLY A 228 -8.85 -2.38 14.28
N ASP A 229 -8.91 -3.61 14.83
CA ASP A 229 -7.72 -4.33 15.31
C ASP A 229 -6.64 -4.50 14.23
N TYR A 230 -7.05 -4.65 12.96
CA TYR A 230 -6.12 -4.75 11.84
C TYR A 230 -5.42 -3.42 11.57
N ILE A 231 -6.16 -2.31 11.63
CA ILE A 231 -5.63 -0.95 11.43
C ILE A 231 -4.69 -0.60 12.59
N ASP A 232 -5.10 -0.88 13.83
CA ASP A 232 -4.31 -0.62 15.04
C ASP A 232 -3.01 -1.43 15.03
N ALA A 233 -3.05 -2.68 14.57
CA ALA A 233 -1.85 -3.50 14.42
C ALA A 233 -0.91 -2.99 13.31
N CYS A 234 -1.43 -2.45 12.20
CA CYS A 234 -0.60 -1.73 11.22
C CYS A 234 0.05 -0.49 11.86
N GLY A 235 -0.67 0.23 12.72
CA GLY A 235 -0.12 1.30 13.55
C GLY A 235 1.04 0.81 14.41
N ALA A 236 0.86 -0.28 15.15
CA ALA A 236 1.92 -0.85 15.97
C ALA A 236 3.15 -1.25 15.14
N ILE A 237 2.98 -1.79 13.92
CA ILE A 237 4.12 -2.07 13.03
C ILE A 237 4.87 -0.80 12.65
N ALA A 238 4.15 0.29 12.38
CA ALA A 238 4.77 1.57 12.06
C ALA A 238 5.58 2.16 13.24
N ASP A 239 5.38 1.73 14.50
CA ASP A 239 6.12 2.28 15.66
C ASP A 239 7.56 1.79 15.66
N HIS A 240 7.75 0.62 15.05
CA HIS A 240 9.02 -0.06 14.97
C HIS A 240 9.77 0.25 13.68
N LEU A 241 9.18 1.04 12.79
CA LEU A 241 9.84 1.42 11.54
C LEU A 241 10.92 2.47 11.79
N PRO A 242 12.12 2.27 11.23
CA PRO A 242 13.14 3.30 11.25
C PRO A 242 12.72 4.43 10.32
N LEU A 243 12.29 5.54 10.92
CA LEU A 243 12.05 6.78 10.20
C LEU A 243 13.33 7.59 10.19
N ARG A 244 13.64 8.20 9.05
CA ARG A 244 14.67 9.24 9.01
C ARG A 244 14.26 10.34 9.99
N GLN A 245 15.09 10.57 11.00
CA GLN A 245 14.90 11.72 11.88
C GLN A 245 15.03 12.98 11.02
N ARG A 246 13.89 13.63 10.76
CA ARG A 246 13.88 14.90 10.05
C ARG A 246 14.63 15.89 10.93
N GLN A 247 15.79 16.34 10.48
CA GLN A 247 16.40 17.50 11.12
C GLN A 247 15.38 18.64 10.97
N PRO A 248 15.03 19.35 12.05
CA PRO A 248 14.17 20.50 11.94
C PRO A 248 14.80 21.43 10.92
N GLU A 249 14.16 21.59 9.77
CA GLU A 249 14.63 22.52 8.74
C GLU A 249 14.71 23.89 9.41
N THR A 250 15.94 24.37 9.63
CA THR A 250 16.16 25.70 10.17
C THR A 250 15.43 26.65 9.24
N PRO A 251 14.43 27.42 9.71
CA PRO A 251 13.69 28.32 8.85
C PRO A 251 14.69 29.25 8.17
N ALA A 252 14.60 29.34 6.84
CA ALA A 252 15.47 30.21 6.06
C ALA A 252 15.40 31.64 6.65
N PRO A 253 16.54 32.34 6.82
CA PRO A 253 16.53 33.71 7.31
C PRO A 253 15.70 34.55 6.35
N ALA A 254 14.69 35.23 6.90
CA ALA A 254 13.77 36.12 6.19
C ALA A 254 14.47 37.36 5.62
#